data_AF-A0A2X2CXK8-F1
#
_entry.id   AF-A0A2X2CXK8-F1
#
_cell.length_a   1.000
_cell.length_b   1.000
_cell.length_c   1.000
_cell.angle_alpha   90.00
_cell.angle_beta   90.00
_cell.angle_gamma   90.00
#
_symmetry.space_group_name_H-M   'P 1'
#
loop_
_entity.id
_entity.type
_entity.pdbx_description
1 polymer ?
#
loop_
_entity_poly.entity_id
_entity_poly.type
_entity_poly.pdbx_seq_one_letter_code
_entity_poly.pdbx_strand_id
1 'polypeptide(L)'
;MFPPKALLDSLTQQASRLFGEGSPRADIENQFKALMQSGFSKLDLVSREEFDTQMLVLERTRARLEALEARLAELEGQGKEPVAAAQPAQDAPTSAKMAFQNNKTEPTPPTAE
;
A
#
# COMPACT_ATOMS: atom_id res chain seq x y z
N MET A 1 -13.94 5.24 3.14
CA MET A 1 -13.86 5.73 1.74
C MET A 1 -15.21 5.52 1.09
N PHE A 2 -15.93 6.60 0.78
CA PHE A 2 -17.24 6.50 0.13
C PHE A 2 -17.07 6.05 -1.33
N PRO A 3 -17.84 5.06 -1.82
CA PRO A 3 -17.69 4.55 -3.18
C PRO A 3 -18.22 5.59 -4.19
N PRO A 4 -17.40 6.03 -5.15
CA PRO A 4 -17.76 7.11 -6.08
C PRO A 4 -18.97 6.77 -6.96
N LYS A 5 -19.16 5.49 -7.30
CA LYS A 5 -20.30 5.04 -8.12
C LYS A 5 -21.65 5.28 -7.44
N ALA A 6 -21.78 4.95 -6.15
CA ALA A 6 -23.03 5.12 -5.42
C ALA A 6 -23.44 6.59 -5.29
N LEU A 7 -22.47 7.52 -5.20
CA LEU A 7 -22.73 8.96 -5.22
C LEU A 7 -23.25 9.42 -6.58
N LEU A 8 -22.58 9.01 -7.67
CA LEU A 8 -23.01 9.35 -9.03
C LEU A 8 -24.40 8.81 -9.33
N ASP A 9 -24.71 7.59 -8.89
CA ASP A 9 -26.02 6.98 -9.05
C ASP A 9 -27.10 7.77 -8.29
N SER A 10 -26.84 8.14 -7.02
CA SER A 10 -27.78 8.94 -6.23
C SER A 10 -27.99 10.36 -6.79
N LEU A 11 -26.92 11.02 -7.26
CA LEU A 11 -27.00 12.31 -7.95
C LEU A 11 -27.81 12.22 -9.24
N THR A 12 -27.61 11.16 -10.03
CA THR A 12 -28.34 10.92 -11.27
C THR A 12 -29.83 10.69 -11.00
N GLN A 13 -30.14 9.89 -9.97
CA GLN A 13 -31.53 9.70 -9.54
C GLN A 13 -32.19 10.99 -9.04
N GLN A 14 -31.48 11.80 -8.25
CA GLN A 14 -31.99 13.08 -7.75
C GLN A 14 -32.16 14.10 -8.89
N ALA A 15 -31.22 14.17 -9.82
CA ALA A 15 -31.32 15.01 -11.01
C ALA A 15 -32.51 14.60 -11.89
N SER A 16 -32.69 13.29 -12.13
CA SER A 16 -33.80 12.77 -12.95
C SER A 16 -35.17 13.13 -12.37
N ARG A 17 -35.30 13.16 -11.04
CA ARG A 17 -36.52 13.61 -10.35
C ARG A 17 -36.77 15.11 -10.56
N LEU A 18 -35.74 15.95 -10.45
CA LEU A 18 -35.84 17.40 -10.65
C LEU A 18 -36.27 17.77 -12.08
N PHE A 19 -35.79 17.03 -13.09
CA PHE A 19 -36.14 17.28 -14.49
C PHE A 19 -37.48 16.64 -14.92
N GLY A 20 -37.98 15.66 -14.17
CA GLY A 20 -39.24 14.96 -14.49
C GLY A 20 -40.51 15.67 -14.01
N GLU A 21 -40.41 16.66 -13.11
CA GLU A 21 -41.56 17.16 -12.35
C GLU A 21 -42.29 18.38 -12.95
N GLY A 22 -41.99 18.79 -14.20
CA GLY A 22 -42.69 19.92 -14.85
C GLY A 22 -42.48 21.27 -14.15
N SER A 23 -41.44 21.38 -13.33
CA SER A 23 -41.12 22.53 -12.49
C SER A 23 -40.57 23.73 -13.31
N PRO A 24 -40.78 24.97 -12.86
CA PRO A 24 -40.26 26.17 -13.51
C PRO A 24 -38.72 26.12 -13.64
N ARG A 25 -38.17 26.65 -14.76
CA ARG A 25 -36.72 26.64 -15.02
C ARG A 25 -35.87 27.20 -13.88
N ALA A 26 -36.33 28.27 -13.23
CA ALA A 26 -35.61 28.91 -12.12
C ALA A 26 -35.52 28.00 -10.88
N ASP A 27 -36.57 27.22 -10.60
CA ASP A 27 -36.59 26.30 -9.46
C ASP A 27 -35.68 25.10 -9.73
N ILE A 28 -35.64 24.61 -10.98
CA ILE A 28 -34.72 23.55 -11.38
C ILE A 28 -33.26 23.99 -11.20
N GLU A 29 -32.90 25.21 -11.61
CA GLU A 29 -31.53 25.73 -11.46
C GLU A 29 -31.10 25.81 -9.99
N ASN A 30 -31.96 26.34 -9.12
CA ASN A 30 -31.70 26.45 -7.69
C ASN A 30 -31.54 25.07 -7.04
N GLN A 31 -32.43 24.14 -7.34
CA GLN A 31 -32.40 22.78 -6.78
C GLN A 31 -31.20 21.98 -7.31
N PHE A 32 -30.82 22.17 -8.58
CA PHE A 32 -29.64 21.55 -9.16
C PHE A 32 -28.35 22.07 -8.52
N LYS A 33 -28.26 23.38 -8.27
CA LYS A 33 -27.11 23.99 -7.58
C LYS A 33 -26.98 23.47 -6.15
N ALA A 34 -28.09 23.38 -5.41
CA ALA A 34 -28.10 22.81 -4.06
C ALA A 34 -27.69 21.32 -4.07
N LEU A 35 -28.15 20.55 -5.06
CA LEU A 35 -27.78 19.15 -5.24
C LEU A 35 -26.27 19.00 -5.49
N MET A 36 -25.70 19.80 -6.41
CA MET A 36 -24.25 19.80 -6.71
C MET A 36 -23.41 20.19 -5.49
N GLN A 37 -23.80 21.25 -4.77
CA GLN A 37 -23.14 21.65 -3.54
C GLN A 37 -23.15 20.53 -2.49
N SER A 38 -24.31 19.89 -2.29
CA SER A 38 -24.43 18.75 -1.37
C SER A 38 -23.62 17.53 -1.81
N GLY A 39 -23.46 17.32 -3.12
CA GLY A 39 -22.64 16.26 -3.69
C GLY A 39 -21.16 16.50 -3.44
N PHE A 40 -20.68 17.72 -3.70
CA PHE A 40 -19.29 18.10 -3.44
C PHE A 40 -18.93 18.09 -1.95
N SER A 41 -19.83 18.48 -1.06
CA SER A 41 -19.59 18.40 0.40
C SER A 41 -19.49 16.96 0.94
N LYS A 42 -20.02 15.97 0.21
CA LYS A 42 -19.90 14.54 0.56
C LYS A 42 -18.63 13.89 0.02
N LEU A 43 -17.88 14.60 -0.82
CA LEU A 43 -16.59 14.16 -1.33
C LEU A 43 -15.49 14.79 -0.47
N ASP A 44 -14.45 14.01 -0.16
CA ASP A 44 -13.23 14.51 0.49
C ASP A 44 -12.40 15.30 -0.54
N LEU A 45 -12.93 16.45 -0.96
CA LEU A 45 -12.31 17.31 -1.94
C LEU A 45 -11.22 18.14 -1.27
N VAL A 46 -10.03 18.06 -1.82
CA VAL A 46 -8.90 18.93 -1.48
C VAL A 46 -8.75 19.91 -2.64
N SER A 47 -8.54 21.19 -2.34
CA SER A 47 -8.30 22.15 -3.41
C SER A 47 -7.02 21.81 -4.17
N ARG A 48 -6.94 22.25 -5.43
CA ARG A 48 -5.74 22.00 -6.23
C ARG A 48 -4.48 22.62 -5.61
N GLU A 49 -4.62 23.80 -5.02
CA GLU A 49 -3.53 24.52 -4.35
C GLU A 49 -3.02 23.80 -3.10
N GLU A 50 -3.93 23.28 -2.28
CA GLU A 50 -3.57 22.46 -1.11
C GLU A 50 -2.88 21.16 -1.55
N PHE A 51 -3.37 20.51 -2.60
CA PHE A 51 -2.71 19.33 -3.16
C PHE A 51 -1.28 19.62 -3.61
N ASP A 52 -1.08 20.69 -4.39
CA ASP A 52 0.23 21.11 -4.88
C ASP A 52 1.17 21.48 -3.72
N THR A 53 0.65 22.11 -2.67
CA THR A 53 1.40 22.41 -1.43
C THR A 53 1.87 21.13 -0.73
N GLN A 54 0.99 20.14 -0.60
CA GLN A 54 1.33 18.85 0.01
C GLN A 54 2.37 18.09 -0.82
N MET A 55 2.34 18.20 -2.15
CA MET A 55 3.37 17.64 -3.02
C MET A 55 4.76 18.26 -2.75
N LEU A 56 4.84 19.58 -2.62
CA LEU A 56 6.11 20.26 -2.29
C LEU A 56 6.66 19.83 -0.93
N VAL A 57 5.78 19.65 0.06
CA VAL A 57 6.19 19.12 1.37
C VAL A 57 6.77 17.70 1.22
N LEU A 58 6.13 16.82 0.43
CA LEU A 58 6.62 15.47 0.16
C LEU A 58 7.98 15.45 -0.56
N GLU A 59 8.20 16.33 -1.53
CA GLU A 59 9.51 16.46 -2.18
C GLU A 59 10.59 16.84 -1.18
N ARG A 60 10.29 17.82 -0.32
CA ARG A 60 11.22 18.26 0.72
C ARG A 60 11.52 17.17 1.74
N THR A 61 10.53 16.38 2.14
CA THR A 61 10.75 15.29 3.10
C THR A 61 11.58 14.17 2.48
N ARG A 62 11.38 13.84 1.19
CA ARG A 62 12.24 12.88 0.47
C ARG A 62 13.69 13.34 0.44
N ALA A 63 13.95 14.59 0.04
CA ALA A 63 15.30 15.13 0.02
C ALA A 63 15.97 15.12 1.41
N ARG A 64 15.19 15.39 2.47
CA ARG A 64 15.69 15.30 3.86
C ARG A 64 15.95 13.85 4.29
N LEU A 65 15.12 12.91 3.87
CA LEU A 65 15.31 11.48 4.14
C LEU A 65 16.61 10.99 3.50
N GLU A 66 16.80 11.27 2.22
CA GLU A 66 18.03 10.90 1.48
C GLU A 66 19.28 11.49 2.16
N ALA A 67 19.23 12.74 2.60
CA ALA A 67 20.35 13.37 3.31
C ALA A 67 20.63 12.72 4.68
N LEU A 68 19.59 12.29 5.40
CA LEU A 68 19.74 11.59 6.67
C LEU A 68 20.25 10.15 6.47
N GLU A 69 19.76 9.44 5.45
CA GLU A 69 20.26 8.12 5.06
C GLU A 69 21.74 8.17 4.68
N ALA A 70 22.17 9.19 3.94
CA ALA A 70 23.59 9.41 3.62
C ALA A 70 24.44 9.62 4.90
N ARG A 71 23.97 10.47 5.82
CA ARG A 71 24.67 10.69 7.11
C ARG A 71 24.71 9.44 7.96
N LEU A 72 23.64 8.64 7.97
CA LEU A 72 23.61 7.37 8.69
C LEU A 72 24.66 6.41 8.11
N ALA A 73 24.74 6.28 6.79
CA ALA A 73 25.72 5.44 6.12
C ALA A 73 27.17 5.87 6.41
N GLU A 74 27.44 7.18 6.46
CA GLU A 74 28.75 7.71 6.86
C GLU A 74 29.11 7.31 8.30
N LEU A 75 28.17 7.43 9.23
CA LEU A 75 28.37 7.08 10.65
C LEU A 75 28.50 5.57 10.87
N GLU A 76 27.67 4.77 10.20
CA GLU A 76 27.78 3.30 10.24
C GLU A 76 29.08 2.81 9.59
N GLY A 77 29.55 3.48 8.54
CA GLY A 77 30.85 3.22 7.91
C GLY A 77 32.03 3.59 8.80
N GLN A 78 31.92 4.68 9.57
CA GLN A 78 32.94 5.12 10.54
C GLN A 78 32.94 4.29 11.83
N GLY A 79 31.79 3.74 12.23
CA GLY A 79 31.66 2.85 13.39
C GLY A 79 32.15 1.42 13.13
N LYS A 80 32.47 1.09 11.87
CA LYS A 80 33.04 -0.19 11.47
C LYS A 80 34.56 -0.06 11.28
N GLU A 81 35.29 0.14 12.38
CA GLU A 81 36.67 -0.36 12.41
C GLU A 81 36.64 -1.87 12.12
N PRO A 82 37.59 -2.40 11.32
CA PRO A 82 37.59 -3.78 10.90
C PRO A 82 37.99 -4.68 12.08
N VAL A 83 37.03 -4.99 12.95
CA VAL A 83 37.19 -6.08 13.89
C VAL A 83 37.17 -7.38 13.09
N ALA A 84 38.35 -7.99 13.04
CA ALA A 84 38.62 -9.38 12.73
C ALA A 84 38.56 -9.78 11.25
N ALA A 85 39.73 -9.73 10.64
CA ALA A 85 40.27 -10.94 10.05
C ALA A 85 40.26 -12.07 11.10
N ALA A 86 39.15 -12.82 11.19
CA ALA A 86 39.12 -14.13 11.80
C ALA A 86 38.72 -15.11 10.70
N GLN A 87 39.74 -15.66 10.07
CA GLN A 87 39.64 -16.86 9.25
C GLN A 87 38.90 -17.94 10.08
N PRO A 88 37.91 -18.66 9.53
CA PRO A 88 37.42 -19.86 10.19
C PRO A 88 38.55 -20.90 10.15
N ALA A 89 39.27 -21.01 11.25
CA ALA A 89 40.18 -22.11 11.53
C ALA A 89 39.39 -23.42 11.43
N GLN A 90 39.68 -24.16 10.38
CA GLN A 90 39.39 -25.57 10.27
C GLN A 90 40.13 -26.26 11.41
N ASP A 91 39.40 -26.88 12.34
CA ASP A 91 39.83 -28.00 13.18
C ASP A 91 38.65 -28.46 14.05
N ALA A 92 37.78 -29.30 13.47
CA ALA A 92 36.84 -30.10 14.25
C ALA A 92 37.40 -31.52 14.37
N PRO A 93 37.78 -31.99 15.58
CA PRO A 93 38.13 -33.39 15.75
C PRO A 93 36.87 -34.26 15.71
N THR A 94 36.86 -35.15 14.73
CA THR A 94 36.43 -36.56 14.78
C THR A 94 35.63 -36.99 16.00
N SER A 95 34.38 -37.43 15.79
CA SER A 95 33.86 -38.78 16.12
C SER A 95 32.33 -38.79 16.21
N ALA A 96 31.63 -39.47 15.29
CA ALA A 96 30.57 -40.43 15.64
C ALA A 96 29.82 -40.96 14.39
N LYS A 97 30.05 -42.26 14.14
CA LYS A 97 29.05 -43.27 13.75
C LYS A 97 28.51 -43.19 12.32
N MET A 98 29.07 -44.04 11.44
CA MET A 98 28.60 -45.40 11.16
C MET A 98 27.38 -45.43 10.24
N ALA A 99 27.69 -45.69 8.97
CA ALA A 99 26.95 -46.49 8.01
C ALA A 99 25.49 -46.83 8.33
N PHE A 100 24.56 -46.38 7.47
CA PHE A 100 23.61 -47.33 6.90
C PHE A 100 23.26 -46.95 5.46
N GLN A 101 23.51 -47.93 4.60
CA GLN A 101 23.43 -47.95 3.15
C GLN A 101 21.95 -48.16 2.73
N ASN A 102 21.46 -47.32 1.82
CA ASN A 102 20.72 -47.68 0.60
C ASN A 102 19.94 -49.02 0.59
N ASN A 103 18.59 -49.00 0.44
CA ASN A 103 17.92 -49.76 -0.63
C ASN A 103 16.46 -49.34 -0.87
N LYS A 104 16.11 -49.48 -2.16
CA LYS A 104 14.92 -49.30 -2.97
C LYS A 104 13.69 -50.12 -2.53
N THR A 105 12.57 -49.79 -3.19
CA THR A 105 11.41 -50.61 -3.64
C THR A 105 10.21 -50.82 -2.70
N GLU A 106 9.14 -50.06 -2.97
CA GLU A 106 7.73 -50.51 -3.01
C GLU A 106 7.57 -51.80 -3.88
N PRO A 107 6.55 -52.68 -3.71
CA PRO A 107 5.15 -52.28 -3.88
C PRO A 107 4.02 -53.07 -3.15
N THR A 108 2.87 -52.39 -3.05
CA THR A 108 1.44 -52.81 -3.14
C THR A 108 0.79 -53.80 -2.15
N PRO A 109 -0.52 -53.57 -1.82
CA PRO A 109 -1.32 -54.36 -0.87
C PRO A 109 -1.95 -55.61 -1.53
N PRO A 110 -2.49 -56.58 -0.78
CA PRO A 110 -3.95 -56.61 -0.59
C PRO A 110 -4.49 -57.28 0.71
N THR A 111 -5.68 -56.82 1.13
CA THR A 111 -6.89 -57.57 1.55
C THR A 111 -6.88 -58.55 2.75
N ALA A 112 -7.92 -58.33 3.59
CA ALA A 112 -8.67 -59.25 4.47
C ALA A 112 -8.06 -59.69 5.81
N GLU A 113 -8.64 -59.21 6.92
CA GLU A 113 -9.69 -59.93 7.68
C GLU A 113 -10.68 -58.92 8.28
#